data_AF-A0AB73AHM4-F1
#
_entry.id   AF-A0AB73AHM4-F1
#
_cell.length_a   1.000
_cell.length_b   1.000
_cell.length_c   1.000
_cell.angle_alpha   90.00
_cell.angle_beta   90.00
_cell.angle_gamma   90.00
#
_symmetry.space_group_name_H-M   'P 1'
#
loop_
_entity.id
_entity.type
_entity.pdbx_description
1 polymer ?
#
loop_
_entity_poly.entity_id
_entity_poly.type
_entity_poly.pdbx_seq_one_letter_code
_entity_poly.pdbx_strand_id
1 'polypeptide(L)'
;MTNWDFLSLLTSNIQSFIYSFVFSFCIYYFCFRNVIHSILDPLFWSLLGSCFGFSVVSFLFLLDQISIYYYSSYLLTQSSFIIFLLIGMKHRISIINPVIIINKSNFLYCFFFISLFVDLFCQTLTLYLRGIPILMESRLETFSGGTGYGLFSRFLDISRCFTLYFVFYFWRKHKFRRILKVYIIYLFLVLVASGSKSSVLSIGVLYFCYVFSNRITNGLKELSRITKLLIPISILGALLMLYIRLGSFTTSIIELLARFVFYGDIYWQAYPNDLLSVLNDSSPFKALFSDFLGSFRLIDWANLPTPIGIDLYKSVHSVDLMTGPNARHNVFGLLYFGYAGSCLFSAVIGLCTGIFRQLCLAFSGHSHIIKALAVILYIKMIALETDPTLAVTGLVSILIVFPILLFLSFCVFMLFDKSGLWEYQ
;
A
#
# COMPACT_ATOMS: atom_id res chain seq x y z
N MET A 1 -22.83 -11.86 2.23
CA MET A 1 -22.70 -12.88 3.32
C MET A 1 -21.85 -12.29 4.44
N THR A 2 -22.20 -12.49 5.72
CA THR A 2 -21.41 -11.92 6.83
C THR A 2 -20.07 -12.63 6.99
N ASN A 3 -19.10 -12.01 7.68
CA ASN A 3 -17.84 -12.66 8.00
C ASN A 3 -18.03 -13.96 8.82
N TRP A 4 -19.03 -14.01 9.70
CA TRP A 4 -19.34 -15.21 10.49
C TRP A 4 -19.90 -16.33 9.63
N ASP A 5 -20.82 -16.01 8.73
CA ASP A 5 -21.40 -16.97 7.80
C ASP A 5 -20.31 -17.57 6.90
N PHE A 6 -19.42 -16.73 6.37
CA PHE A 6 -18.31 -17.20 5.53
C PHE A 6 -17.36 -18.12 6.30
N LEU A 7 -16.97 -17.73 7.53
CA LEU A 7 -16.09 -18.55 8.36
C LEU A 7 -16.75 -19.88 8.73
N SER A 8 -18.05 -19.89 9.03
CA SER A 8 -18.81 -21.12 9.26
C SER A 8 -18.76 -22.03 8.03
N LEU A 9 -19.09 -21.49 6.84
CA LEU A 9 -19.03 -22.22 5.58
C LEU A 9 -17.64 -22.80 5.28
N LEU A 10 -16.60 -22.00 5.52
CA LEU A 10 -15.20 -22.40 5.35
C LEU A 10 -14.82 -23.53 6.30
N THR A 11 -15.20 -23.44 7.58
CA THR A 11 -14.89 -24.49 8.56
C THR A 11 -15.59 -25.81 8.23
N SER A 12 -16.82 -25.75 7.70
CA SER A 12 -17.57 -26.93 7.26
C SER A 12 -17.01 -27.56 5.97
N ASN A 13 -16.35 -26.76 5.11
CA ASN A 13 -15.90 -27.19 3.78
C ASN A 13 -14.41 -26.92 3.54
N ILE A 14 -13.56 -27.14 4.55
CA ILE A 14 -12.14 -26.79 4.50
C ILE A 14 -11.37 -27.45 3.35
N GLN A 15 -11.76 -28.67 2.96
CA GLN A 15 -11.14 -29.39 1.85
C GLN A 15 -11.33 -28.65 0.51
N SER A 16 -12.56 -28.19 0.23
CA SER A 16 -12.87 -27.40 -0.98
C SER A 16 -12.09 -26.10 -1.03
N PHE A 17 -11.89 -25.45 0.13
CA PHE A 17 -11.06 -24.25 0.21
C PHE A 17 -9.58 -24.56 -0.08
N ILE A 18 -9.04 -25.65 0.48
CA ILE A 18 -7.65 -26.07 0.22
C ILE A 18 -7.44 -26.34 -1.27
N TYR A 19 -8.36 -27.05 -1.94
CA TYR A 19 -8.26 -27.28 -3.38
C TYR A 19 -8.28 -25.98 -4.18
N SER A 20 -9.18 -25.06 -3.83
CA SER A 20 -9.26 -23.73 -4.45
C SER A 20 -7.98 -22.92 -4.25
N PHE A 21 -7.37 -23.01 -3.07
CA PHE A 21 -6.12 -22.33 -2.75
C PHE A 21 -4.93 -22.91 -3.52
N VAL A 22 -4.78 -24.23 -3.55
CA VAL A 22 -3.69 -24.89 -4.29
C VAL A 22 -3.78 -24.56 -5.77
N PHE A 23 -5.00 -24.62 -6.34
CA PHE A 23 -5.24 -24.25 -7.73
C PHE A 23 -4.82 -22.80 -8.04
N SER A 24 -5.31 -21.85 -7.23
CA SER A 24 -4.93 -20.44 -7.34
C SER A 24 -3.42 -20.24 -7.21
N PHE A 25 -2.80 -20.86 -6.20
CA PHE A 25 -1.37 -20.76 -5.93
C PHE A 25 -0.52 -21.26 -7.11
N CYS A 26 -0.89 -22.39 -7.71
CA CYS A 26 -0.21 -22.89 -8.90
C CYS A 26 -0.22 -21.88 -10.04
N ILE A 27 -1.38 -21.27 -10.34
CA ILE A 27 -1.51 -20.27 -11.40
C ILE A 27 -0.60 -19.07 -11.12
N TYR A 28 -0.70 -18.48 -9.93
CA TYR A 28 0.12 -17.31 -9.56
C TYR A 28 1.62 -17.64 -9.54
N TYR A 29 2.00 -18.82 -9.05
CA TYR A 29 3.39 -19.25 -9.06
C TYR A 29 3.95 -19.31 -10.49
N PHE A 30 3.24 -19.95 -11.43
CA PHE A 30 3.71 -20.04 -12.81
C PHE A 30 3.77 -18.68 -13.52
N CYS A 31 2.81 -17.78 -13.26
CA CYS A 31 2.79 -16.44 -13.83
C CYS A 31 3.94 -15.55 -13.31
N PHE A 32 4.28 -15.64 -12.02
CA PHE A 32 5.13 -14.65 -11.36
C PHE A 32 6.49 -15.16 -10.85
N ARG A 33 6.82 -16.46 -10.97
CA ARG A 33 8.11 -17.03 -10.52
C ARG A 33 9.36 -16.33 -11.08
N ASN A 34 9.26 -15.77 -12.30
CA ASN A 34 10.37 -15.08 -12.96
C ASN A 34 10.37 -13.57 -12.73
N VAL A 35 9.35 -13.06 -12.03
CA VAL A 35 9.09 -11.63 -11.84
C VAL A 35 9.40 -11.21 -10.41
N ILE A 36 8.99 -12.01 -9.43
CA ILE A 36 9.17 -11.67 -8.02
C ILE A 36 10.55 -12.14 -7.56
N HIS A 37 11.39 -11.20 -7.11
CA HIS A 37 12.76 -11.50 -6.68
C HIS A 37 12.91 -11.71 -5.17
N SER A 38 11.94 -11.25 -4.37
CA SER A 38 12.00 -11.30 -2.91
C SER A 38 10.59 -11.21 -2.32
N ILE A 39 10.42 -11.73 -1.10
CA ILE A 39 9.22 -11.50 -0.27
C ILE A 39 9.07 -10.02 0.10
N LEU A 40 10.18 -9.26 0.09
CA LEU A 40 10.16 -7.81 0.30
C LEU A 40 9.82 -7.02 -0.99
N ASP A 41 9.65 -7.67 -2.14
CA ASP A 41 9.09 -7.02 -3.32
C ASP A 41 7.65 -6.60 -3.00
N PRO A 42 7.27 -5.32 -3.08
CA PRO A 42 5.92 -4.92 -2.72
C PRO A 42 4.84 -5.59 -3.60
N LEU A 43 5.16 -6.03 -4.82
CA LEU A 43 4.22 -6.83 -5.62
C LEU A 43 3.94 -8.21 -5.03
N PHE A 44 4.86 -8.79 -4.25
CA PHE A 44 4.67 -10.12 -3.67
C PHE A 44 3.44 -10.17 -2.76
N TRP A 45 3.31 -9.20 -1.85
CA TRP A 45 2.20 -9.18 -0.89
C TRP A 45 0.86 -8.89 -1.55
N SER A 46 0.86 -8.02 -2.57
CA SER A 46 -0.34 -7.70 -3.35
C SER A 46 -0.84 -8.93 -4.11
N LEU A 47 0.07 -9.60 -4.84
CA LEU A 47 -0.25 -10.82 -5.60
C LEU A 47 -0.60 -12.00 -4.69
N LEU A 48 0.04 -12.13 -3.52
CA LEU A 48 -0.35 -13.13 -2.52
C LEU A 48 -1.77 -12.86 -2.03
N GLY A 49 -2.11 -11.61 -1.76
CA GLY A 49 -3.49 -11.21 -1.44
C GLY A 49 -4.47 -11.59 -2.56
N SER A 50 -4.09 -11.43 -3.82
CA SER A 50 -4.93 -11.84 -4.96
C SER A 50 -5.00 -13.34 -5.19
N CYS A 51 -3.96 -14.08 -4.82
CA CYS A 51 -4.00 -15.54 -4.75
C CYS A 51 -5.07 -16.01 -3.73
N PHE A 52 -5.11 -15.41 -2.55
CA PHE A 52 -6.16 -15.68 -1.56
C PHE A 52 -7.54 -15.22 -2.06
N GLY A 53 -7.64 -14.03 -2.65
CA GLY A 53 -8.89 -13.55 -3.27
C GLY A 53 -9.45 -14.52 -4.31
N PHE A 54 -8.61 -15.02 -5.21
CA PHE A 54 -9.02 -16.00 -6.21
C PHE A 54 -9.44 -17.33 -5.56
N SER A 55 -8.70 -17.79 -4.55
CA SER A 55 -9.07 -19.03 -3.83
C SER A 55 -10.46 -18.92 -3.19
N VAL A 56 -10.81 -17.75 -2.66
CA VAL A 56 -12.12 -17.46 -2.09
C VAL A 56 -13.21 -17.46 -3.16
N VAL A 57 -12.99 -16.79 -4.29
CA VAL A 57 -13.98 -16.75 -5.39
C VAL A 57 -14.25 -18.13 -5.95
N SER A 58 -13.20 -18.92 -6.19
CA SER A 58 -13.32 -20.32 -6.63
C SER A 58 -14.04 -21.20 -5.60
N PHE A 59 -13.73 -21.01 -4.32
CA PHE A 59 -14.39 -21.73 -3.22
C PHE A 59 -15.90 -21.43 -3.17
N LEU A 60 -16.29 -20.15 -3.28
CA LEU A 60 -17.70 -19.76 -3.30
C LEU A 60 -18.44 -20.32 -4.51
N PHE A 61 -17.78 -20.38 -5.68
CA PHE A 61 -18.38 -20.96 -6.88
C PHE A 61 -18.59 -22.48 -6.75
N LEU A 62 -17.62 -23.21 -6.18
CA LEU A 62 -17.73 -24.66 -5.96
C LEU A 62 -18.86 -25.05 -4.99
N LEU A 63 -19.28 -24.14 -4.13
CA LEU A 63 -20.37 -24.33 -3.16
C LEU A 63 -21.68 -23.66 -3.60
N ASP A 64 -21.78 -23.29 -4.88
CA ASP A 64 -22.95 -22.64 -5.48
C ASP A 64 -23.42 -21.37 -4.74
N GLN A 65 -22.50 -20.67 -4.07
CA GLN A 65 -22.79 -19.43 -3.34
C GLN A 65 -22.77 -18.18 -4.23
N ILE A 66 -22.18 -18.28 -5.42
CA ILE A 66 -22.10 -17.20 -6.40
C ILE A 66 -22.50 -17.70 -7.79
N SER A 67 -23.12 -16.83 -8.58
CA SER A 67 -23.53 -17.15 -9.94
C SER A 67 -22.34 -17.23 -10.90
N ILE A 68 -22.54 -17.92 -12.02
CA ILE A 68 -21.57 -17.99 -13.13
C ILE A 68 -21.21 -16.60 -13.66
N TYR A 69 -22.12 -15.63 -13.56
CA TYR A 69 -21.88 -14.25 -13.93
C TYR A 69 -20.73 -13.63 -13.12
N TYR A 70 -20.76 -13.76 -11.79
CA TYR A 70 -19.71 -13.23 -10.91
C TYR A 70 -18.39 -13.99 -11.07
N TYR A 71 -18.45 -15.31 -11.19
CA TYR A 71 -17.26 -16.14 -11.37
C TYR A 71 -16.54 -15.81 -12.69
N SER A 72 -17.28 -15.74 -13.80
CA SER A 72 -16.71 -15.40 -15.11
C SER A 72 -16.18 -13.95 -15.16
N SER A 73 -16.91 -13.00 -14.58
CA SER A 73 -16.46 -11.60 -14.45
C SER A 73 -15.13 -11.52 -13.70
N TYR A 74 -15.01 -12.23 -12.58
CA TYR A 74 -13.77 -12.29 -11.80
C TYR A 74 -12.60 -12.86 -12.61
N LEU A 75 -12.81 -13.99 -13.30
CA LEU A 75 -11.76 -14.62 -14.10
C LEU A 75 -11.27 -13.70 -15.23
N LEU A 76 -12.19 -13.03 -15.93
CA LEU A 76 -11.85 -12.13 -17.04
C LEU A 76 -11.11 -10.89 -16.54
N THR A 77 -11.60 -10.25 -15.47
CA THR A 77 -10.96 -9.07 -14.89
C THR A 77 -9.58 -9.39 -14.32
N GLN A 78 -9.42 -10.52 -13.62
CA GLN A 78 -8.13 -10.94 -13.06
C GLN A 78 -7.14 -11.33 -14.16
N SER A 79 -7.59 -12.04 -15.18
CA SER A 79 -6.75 -12.39 -16.33
C SER A 79 -6.29 -11.14 -17.08
N SER A 80 -7.21 -10.20 -17.31
CA SER A 80 -6.93 -8.91 -17.93
C SER A 80 -5.86 -8.14 -17.14
N PHE A 81 -6.02 -8.03 -15.81
CA PHE A 81 -5.02 -7.43 -14.94
C PHE A 81 -3.64 -8.08 -15.07
N ILE A 82 -3.56 -9.42 -14.95
CA ILE A 82 -2.28 -10.15 -15.01
C ILE A 82 -1.59 -9.97 -16.37
N ILE A 83 -2.34 -10.08 -17.48
CA ILE A 83 -1.80 -9.94 -18.83
C ILE A 83 -1.19 -8.55 -19.01
N PHE A 84 -1.94 -7.50 -18.69
CA PHE A 84 -1.47 -6.12 -18.88
C PHE A 84 -0.39 -5.70 -17.88
N LEU A 85 -0.39 -6.27 -16.66
CA LEU A 85 0.72 -6.14 -15.72
C LEU A 85 2.02 -6.68 -16.32
N LEU A 86 2.00 -7.90 -16.85
CA LEU A 86 3.19 -8.50 -17.47
C LEU A 86 3.63 -7.74 -18.72
N ILE A 87 2.70 -7.19 -19.51
CA ILE A 87 3.02 -6.31 -20.64
C ILE A 87 3.71 -5.04 -20.16
N GLY A 88 3.14 -4.33 -19.17
CA GLY A 88 3.70 -3.11 -18.61
C GLY A 88 5.10 -3.31 -18.04
N MET A 89 5.35 -4.47 -17.42
CA MET A 89 6.65 -4.84 -16.87
C MET A 89 7.71 -5.18 -17.93
N LYS A 90 7.30 -5.64 -19.12
CA LYS A 90 8.22 -5.93 -20.23
C LYS A 90 8.62 -4.68 -21.00
N HIS A 91 7.75 -3.66 -21.00
CA HIS A 91 8.00 -2.42 -21.72
C HIS A 91 9.22 -1.70 -21.12
N ARG A 92 10.29 -1.51 -21.89
CA ARG A 92 11.49 -0.80 -21.42
C ARG A 92 11.32 0.70 -21.63
N ILE A 93 11.12 1.42 -20.55
CA ILE A 93 11.04 2.88 -20.58
C ILE A 93 12.47 3.44 -20.60
N SER A 94 12.84 4.14 -21.68
CA SER A 94 14.04 4.96 -21.77
C SER A 94 13.66 6.42 -21.55
N ILE A 95 14.27 7.05 -20.54
CA ILE A 95 14.08 8.48 -20.28
C ILE A 95 15.24 9.20 -20.94
N ILE A 96 14.94 9.89 -22.04
CA ILE A 96 15.93 10.44 -22.98
C ILE A 96 16.72 11.60 -22.35
N ASN A 97 16.08 12.40 -21.49
CA ASN A 97 16.70 13.55 -20.84
C ASN A 97 16.63 13.40 -19.31
N PRO A 98 17.77 13.47 -18.60
CA PRO A 98 17.73 13.46 -17.15
C PRO A 98 17.04 14.72 -16.65
N VAL A 99 15.99 14.56 -15.83
CA VAL A 99 15.42 15.71 -15.11
C VAL A 99 16.52 16.27 -14.21
N ILE A 100 16.99 17.48 -14.54
CA ILE A 100 18.09 18.15 -13.84
C ILE A 100 17.52 18.79 -12.57
N ILE A 101 17.35 18.00 -11.51
CA ILE A 101 17.27 18.56 -10.15
C ILE A 101 18.71 18.77 -9.68
N ILE A 102 18.99 19.93 -9.07
CA ILE A 102 20.28 20.29 -8.48
C ILE A 102 20.78 19.12 -7.62
N ASN A 103 21.68 18.30 -8.16
CA ASN A 103 22.21 17.12 -7.48
C ASN A 103 23.50 17.47 -6.72
N LYS A 104 23.56 18.70 -6.20
CA LYS A 104 24.63 19.10 -5.29
C LYS A 104 24.43 18.35 -3.97
N SER A 105 25.52 17.83 -3.40
CA SER A 105 25.47 17.13 -2.11
C SER A 105 24.75 17.93 -1.03
N ASN A 106 24.92 19.24 -1.05
CA ASN A 106 24.38 20.18 -0.08
C ASN A 106 22.85 20.24 -0.15
N PHE A 107 22.28 20.28 -1.36
CA PHE A 107 20.84 20.23 -1.56
C PHE A 107 20.23 18.91 -1.07
N LEU A 108 20.92 17.78 -1.29
CA LEU A 108 20.48 16.48 -0.78
C LEU A 108 20.43 16.44 0.76
N TYR A 109 21.39 17.10 1.43
CA TYR A 109 21.35 17.23 2.90
C TYR A 109 20.16 18.08 3.35
N CYS A 110 19.94 19.25 2.72
CA CYS A 110 18.78 20.09 3.02
C CYS A 110 17.47 19.31 2.87
N PHE A 111 17.32 18.58 1.76
CA PHE A 111 16.13 17.78 1.51
C PHE A 111 15.92 16.67 2.55
N PHE A 112 16.99 15.97 2.92
CA PHE A 112 16.92 14.95 3.97
C PHE A 112 16.53 15.53 5.33
N PHE A 113 17.19 16.60 5.77
CA PHE A 113 16.92 17.19 7.08
C PHE A 113 15.52 17.80 7.17
N ILE A 114 15.00 18.38 6.08
CA ILE A 114 13.62 18.87 6.04
C ILE A 114 12.62 17.72 6.05
N SER A 115 12.85 16.67 5.26
CA SER A 115 11.99 15.49 5.28
C SER A 115 11.96 14.85 6.67
N LEU A 116 13.13 14.76 7.33
CA LEU A 116 13.27 14.26 8.69
C LEU A 116 12.53 15.15 9.69
N PHE A 117 12.71 16.47 9.61
CA PHE A 117 12.04 17.42 10.49
C PHE A 117 10.51 17.33 10.36
N VAL A 118 9.99 17.28 9.13
CA VAL A 118 8.56 17.17 8.87
C VAL A 118 8.00 15.83 9.40
N ASP A 119 8.69 14.71 9.20
CA ASP A 119 8.26 13.41 9.76
C ASP A 119 8.20 13.45 11.29
N LEU A 120 9.28 13.92 11.94
CA LEU A 120 9.35 14.03 13.39
C LEU A 120 8.26 14.97 13.93
N PHE A 121 8.10 16.14 13.32
CA PHE A 121 7.10 17.13 13.73
C PHE A 121 5.67 16.61 13.58
N CYS A 122 5.33 16.03 12.43
CA CYS A 122 3.99 15.48 12.21
C CYS A 122 3.72 14.29 13.13
N GLN A 123 4.72 13.43 13.40
CA GLN A 123 4.57 12.29 14.29
C GLN A 123 4.41 12.71 15.76
N THR A 124 5.20 13.69 16.24
CA THR A 124 5.06 14.20 17.61
C THR A 124 3.74 14.92 17.80
N LEU A 125 3.32 15.73 16.82
CA LEU A 125 2.03 16.41 16.84
C LEU A 125 0.87 15.40 16.85
N THR A 126 0.95 14.34 16.05
CA THR A 126 -0.07 13.28 16.03
C THR A 126 -0.17 12.58 17.39
N LEU A 127 0.97 12.24 18.01
CA LEU A 127 0.99 11.62 19.34
C LEU A 127 0.48 12.57 20.43
N TYR A 128 0.78 13.87 20.32
CA TYR A 128 0.30 14.89 21.26
C TYR A 128 -1.22 15.07 21.17
N LEU A 129 -1.78 15.12 19.96
CA LEU A 129 -3.19 15.42 19.74
C LEU A 129 -4.11 14.21 19.86
N ARG A 130 -3.64 12.99 19.52
CA ARG A 130 -4.46 11.77 19.50
C ARG A 130 -4.03 10.72 20.52
N GLY A 131 -2.90 10.92 21.19
CA GLY A 131 -2.32 9.92 22.08
C GLY A 131 -1.62 8.79 21.33
N ILE A 132 -1.35 7.70 22.03
CA ILE A 132 -0.61 6.55 21.51
C ILE A 132 -1.59 5.57 20.84
N PRO A 133 -1.51 5.31 19.52
CA PRO A 133 -2.50 4.48 18.81
C PRO A 133 -2.68 3.06 19.34
N ILE A 134 -1.66 2.48 19.98
CA ILE A 134 -1.77 1.15 20.60
C ILE A 134 -2.77 1.12 21.77
N LEU A 135 -3.05 2.27 22.38
CA LEU A 135 -3.95 2.43 23.53
C LEU A 135 -5.37 2.87 23.11
N MET A 136 -5.62 3.11 21.82
CA MET A 136 -6.92 3.56 21.30
C MET A 136 -7.84 2.38 20.95
N GLU A 137 -9.14 2.54 21.18
CA GLU A 137 -10.16 1.52 20.86
C GLU A 137 -10.30 1.29 19.35
N SER A 138 -10.29 2.35 18.55
CA SER A 138 -10.37 2.30 17.08
C SER A 138 -9.28 3.16 16.45
N ARG A 139 -8.34 2.51 15.74
CA ARG A 139 -7.19 3.19 15.11
C ARG A 139 -7.57 3.95 13.84
N LEU A 140 -8.61 3.49 13.15
CA LEU A 140 -9.11 4.11 11.92
C LEU A 140 -9.75 5.48 12.22
N GLU A 141 -10.17 5.70 13.47
CA GLU A 141 -10.74 6.98 13.90
C GLU A 141 -9.70 8.10 14.06
N THR A 142 -8.42 7.76 14.23
CA THR A 142 -7.31 8.71 14.48
C THR A 142 -7.25 9.84 13.43
N PHE A 143 -7.63 9.53 12.18
CA PHE A 143 -7.64 10.48 11.06
C PHE A 143 -9.03 10.68 10.45
N SER A 144 -10.07 10.12 11.05
CA SER A 144 -11.46 10.27 10.61
C SER A 144 -12.10 11.56 11.15
N GLY A 145 -13.10 12.08 10.44
CA GLY A 145 -13.96 13.17 10.96
C GLY A 145 -13.72 14.57 10.40
N GLY A 146 -13.07 14.74 9.23
CA GLY A 146 -13.08 16.02 8.50
C GLY A 146 -12.37 17.22 9.16
N THR A 147 -11.73 17.00 10.31
CA THR A 147 -11.11 18.03 11.18
C THR A 147 -9.74 18.52 10.71
N GLY A 148 -9.34 18.23 9.46
CA GLY A 148 -8.04 18.62 8.88
C GLY A 148 -6.87 17.69 9.22
N TYR A 149 -7.04 16.74 10.14
CA TYR A 149 -5.99 15.80 10.55
C TYR A 149 -5.52 14.84 9.46
N GLY A 150 -6.39 14.54 8.48
CA GLY A 150 -6.03 13.76 7.31
C GLY A 150 -4.90 14.40 6.50
N LEU A 151 -4.59 15.69 6.67
CA LEU A 151 -3.44 16.31 6.04
C LEU A 151 -2.12 15.86 6.71
N PHE A 152 -2.08 15.77 8.03
CA PHE A 152 -0.87 15.36 8.76
C PHE A 152 -0.49 13.90 8.48
N SER A 153 -1.47 13.00 8.29
CA SER A 153 -1.18 11.63 7.89
C SER A 153 -0.49 11.56 6.53
N ARG A 154 -0.87 12.42 5.56
CA ARG A 154 -0.18 12.51 4.26
C ARG A 154 1.25 12.99 4.40
N PHE A 155 1.47 14.06 5.18
CA PHE A 155 2.81 14.58 5.43
C PHE A 155 3.70 13.54 6.08
N LEU A 156 3.19 12.83 7.08
CA LEU A 156 3.89 11.76 7.78
C LEU A 156 4.21 10.59 6.84
N ASP A 157 3.25 10.12 6.05
CA ASP A 157 3.42 8.99 5.13
C ASP A 157 4.49 9.29 4.07
N ILE A 158 4.40 10.44 3.39
CA ILE A 158 5.32 10.79 2.31
C ILE A 158 6.70 11.22 2.85
N SER A 159 6.76 12.05 3.89
CA SER A 159 8.04 12.52 4.45
C SER A 159 8.84 11.36 5.04
N ARG A 160 8.19 10.39 5.70
CA ARG A 160 8.83 9.18 6.22
C ARG A 160 9.44 8.32 5.13
N CYS A 161 8.74 8.14 4.01
CA CYS A 161 9.30 7.39 2.88
C CYS A 161 10.56 8.06 2.32
N PHE A 162 10.57 9.38 2.17
CA PHE A 162 11.76 10.12 1.75
C PHE A 162 12.89 9.98 2.78
N THR A 163 12.60 10.21 4.06
CA THR A 163 13.58 10.12 5.14
C THR A 163 14.23 8.74 5.19
N LEU A 164 13.44 7.67 5.14
CA LEU A 164 13.96 6.30 5.12
C LEU A 164 14.81 5.99 3.88
N TYR A 165 14.40 6.44 2.68
CA TYR A 165 15.22 6.30 1.48
C TYR A 165 16.59 6.95 1.68
N PHE A 166 16.62 8.17 2.20
CA PHE A 166 17.86 8.91 2.45
C PHE A 166 18.69 8.33 3.59
N VAL A 167 18.07 7.72 4.60
CA VAL A 167 18.78 6.94 5.63
C VAL A 167 19.59 5.82 4.98
N PHE A 168 18.99 5.03 4.07
CA PHE A 168 19.71 3.96 3.37
C PHE A 168 20.85 4.49 2.50
N TYR A 169 20.63 5.62 1.83
CA TYR A 169 21.65 6.29 1.03
C TYR A 169 22.83 6.79 1.87
N PHE A 170 22.58 7.58 2.91
CA PHE A 170 23.65 8.15 3.75
C PHE A 170 24.35 7.12 4.62
N TRP A 171 23.65 6.07 5.05
CA TRP A 171 24.25 4.95 5.78
C TRP A 171 25.38 4.31 4.98
N ARG A 172 25.14 4.08 3.68
CA ARG A 172 26.13 3.52 2.74
C ARG A 172 27.26 4.49 2.41
N LYS A 173 27.05 5.81 2.55
CA LYS A 173 28.13 6.81 2.45
C LYS A 173 28.88 7.06 3.75
N HIS A 174 28.56 6.32 4.82
CA HIS A 174 29.19 6.47 6.14
C HIS A 174 29.01 7.86 6.77
N LYS A 175 28.09 8.69 6.27
CA LYS A 175 27.80 10.04 6.81
C LYS A 175 26.67 10.00 7.84
N PHE A 176 26.75 10.88 8.84
CA PHE A 176 25.72 11.06 9.88
C PHE A 176 25.31 9.80 10.66
N ARG A 177 26.17 8.77 10.74
CA ARG A 177 25.85 7.47 11.35
C ARG A 177 25.20 7.54 12.73
N ARG A 178 25.60 8.49 13.58
CA ARG A 178 24.98 8.71 14.91
C ARG A 178 23.51 9.13 14.76
N ILE A 179 23.24 10.17 13.97
CA ILE A 179 21.87 10.67 13.70
C ILE A 179 21.02 9.56 13.09
N LEU A 180 21.56 8.83 12.10
CA LEU A 180 20.85 7.72 11.45
C LEU A 180 20.49 6.60 12.45
N LYS A 181 21.39 6.23 13.35
CA LYS A 181 21.11 5.23 14.41
C LYS A 181 20.01 5.71 15.35
N VAL A 182 20.07 6.97 15.79
CA VAL A 182 19.04 7.57 16.66
C VAL A 182 17.69 7.57 15.97
N TYR A 183 17.64 7.97 14.69
CA TYR A 183 16.41 7.95 13.91
C TYR A 183 15.83 6.54 13.73
N ILE A 184 16.66 5.53 13.47
CA ILE A 184 16.19 4.13 13.35
C ILE A 184 15.60 3.64 14.68
N ILE A 185 16.23 3.96 15.82
CA ILE A 185 15.70 3.61 17.14
C ILE A 185 14.37 4.32 17.38
N TYR A 186 14.30 5.62 17.10
CA TYR A 186 13.07 6.41 17.18
C TYR A 186 11.96 5.79 16.31
N LEU A 187 12.27 5.47 15.05
CA LEU A 187 11.30 4.89 14.13
C LEU A 187 10.80 3.54 14.64
N PHE A 188 11.70 2.69 15.15
CA PHE A 188 11.30 1.43 15.77
C PHE A 188 10.31 1.65 16.93
N LEU A 189 10.59 2.61 17.83
CA LEU A 189 9.69 2.96 18.93
C LEU A 189 8.32 3.46 18.42
N VAL A 190 8.32 4.32 17.40
CA VAL A 190 7.09 4.84 16.78
C VAL A 190 6.27 3.72 16.12
N LEU A 191 6.93 2.80 15.41
CA LEU A 191 6.23 1.68 14.75
C LEU A 191 5.63 0.73 15.77
N VAL A 192 6.34 0.45 16.87
CA VAL A 192 5.79 -0.31 18.00
C VAL A 192 4.61 0.43 18.64
N ALA A 193 4.76 1.73 18.90
CA ALA A 193 3.72 2.59 19.48
C ALA A 193 2.48 2.74 18.57
N SER A 194 2.66 2.67 17.25
CA SER A 194 1.55 2.67 16.29
C SER A 194 0.70 1.39 16.37
N GLY A 195 1.24 0.32 16.98
CA GLY A 195 0.62 -1.01 17.04
C GLY A 195 0.41 -1.65 15.66
N SER A 196 0.88 -1.04 14.57
CA SER A 196 0.64 -1.49 13.19
C SER A 196 1.71 -2.49 12.76
N LYS A 197 1.29 -3.75 12.64
CA LYS A 197 2.16 -4.92 12.39
C LYS A 197 2.84 -4.89 11.02
N SER A 198 2.16 -4.32 10.02
CA SER A 198 2.67 -4.17 8.64
C SER A 198 3.70 -3.05 8.49
N SER A 199 3.81 -2.17 9.49
CA SER A 199 4.68 -1.00 9.45
C SER A 199 6.17 -1.35 9.59
N VAL A 200 6.51 -2.51 10.15
CA VAL A 200 7.90 -3.02 10.19
C VAL A 200 8.29 -3.62 8.83
N LEU A 201 7.37 -4.34 8.18
CA LEU A 201 7.58 -4.88 6.82
C LEU A 201 7.72 -3.76 5.79
N SER A 202 7.06 -2.61 5.97
CA SER A 202 7.17 -1.48 5.05
C SER A 202 8.58 -0.90 4.97
N ILE A 203 9.38 -0.96 6.06
CA ILE A 203 10.82 -0.63 6.02
C ILE A 203 11.55 -1.58 5.07
N GLY A 204 11.30 -2.89 5.19
CA GLY A 204 11.91 -3.91 4.34
C GLY A 204 11.53 -3.75 2.87
N VAL A 205 10.26 -3.44 2.59
CA VAL A 205 9.74 -3.14 1.25
C VAL A 205 10.40 -1.91 0.64
N LEU A 206 10.54 -0.83 1.41
CA LEU A 206 11.20 0.38 0.93
C LEU A 206 12.70 0.14 0.69
N TYR A 207 13.34 -0.65 1.55
CA TYR A 207 14.73 -1.06 1.36
C TYR A 207 14.92 -1.94 0.12
N PHE A 208 13.99 -2.86 -0.16
CA PHE A 208 13.95 -3.62 -1.42
C PHE A 208 13.92 -2.67 -2.61
N CYS A 209 13.01 -1.69 -2.62
CA CYS A 209 12.89 -0.73 -3.71
C CYS A 209 14.16 0.13 -3.85
N TYR A 210 14.79 0.51 -2.74
CA TYR A 210 16.08 1.23 -2.75
C TYR A 210 17.20 0.40 -3.42
N VAL A 211 17.32 -0.88 -3.05
CA VAL A 211 18.29 -1.83 -3.64
C VAL A 211 18.01 -2.04 -5.13
N PHE A 212 16.74 -2.24 -5.47
CA PHE A 212 16.28 -2.52 -6.82
C PHE A 212 16.50 -1.32 -7.76
N SER A 213 16.08 -0.12 -7.35
CA SER A 213 16.23 1.12 -8.14
C SER A 213 17.70 1.53 -8.32
N ASN A 214 18.54 1.35 -7.29
CA ASN A 214 19.97 1.69 -7.37
C ASN A 214 20.86 0.57 -7.92
N ARG A 215 20.30 -0.58 -8.32
CA ARG A 215 21.04 -1.74 -8.87
C ARG A 215 22.26 -2.13 -8.03
N ILE A 216 22.06 -2.21 -6.72
CA ILE A 216 23.15 -2.42 -5.77
C ILE A 216 23.78 -3.81 -5.94
N THR A 217 25.10 -3.84 -6.09
CA THR A 217 25.88 -5.08 -6.14
C THR A 217 25.73 -5.88 -4.84
N ASN A 218 25.50 -7.20 -4.95
CA ASN A 218 25.13 -8.08 -3.83
C ASN A 218 23.81 -7.74 -3.08
N GLY A 219 23.00 -6.81 -3.58
CA GLY A 219 21.78 -6.37 -2.92
C GLY A 219 20.79 -7.50 -2.60
N LEU A 220 20.65 -8.50 -3.48
CA LEU A 220 19.79 -9.66 -3.24
C LEU A 220 20.24 -10.51 -2.03
N LYS A 221 21.55 -10.64 -1.81
CA LYS A 221 22.09 -11.36 -0.63
C LYS A 221 21.80 -10.59 0.65
N GLU A 222 21.96 -9.27 0.64
CA GLU A 222 21.58 -8.40 1.77
C GLU A 222 20.08 -8.49 2.07
N LEU A 223 19.24 -8.42 1.02
CA LEU A 223 17.79 -8.57 1.14
C LEU A 223 17.40 -9.91 1.75
N SER A 224 18.03 -11.01 1.34
CA SER A 224 17.76 -12.33 1.94
C SER A 224 18.05 -12.36 3.44
N ARG A 225 19.17 -11.76 3.89
CA ARG A 225 19.50 -11.67 5.32
C ARG A 225 18.48 -10.83 6.09
N ILE A 226 18.09 -9.68 5.56
CA ILE A 226 17.10 -8.79 6.17
C ILE A 226 15.72 -9.47 6.20
N THR A 227 15.34 -10.19 5.15
CA THR A 227 14.08 -10.94 5.07
C THR A 227 14.00 -11.99 6.18
N LYS A 228 15.08 -12.76 6.39
CA LYS A 228 15.18 -13.77 7.47
C LYS A 228 15.04 -13.18 8.86
N LEU A 229 15.35 -11.89 9.05
CA LEU A 229 15.20 -11.18 10.31
C LEU A 229 13.79 -10.57 10.46
N LEU A 230 13.32 -9.83 9.43
CA LEU A 230 12.08 -9.07 9.51
C LEU A 230 10.83 -9.95 9.53
N ILE A 231 10.81 -11.08 8.81
CA ILE A 231 9.63 -11.96 8.76
C ILE A 231 9.31 -12.53 10.15
N PRO A 232 10.26 -13.18 10.86
CA PRO A 232 9.98 -13.69 12.21
C PRO A 232 9.58 -12.58 13.18
N ILE A 233 10.25 -11.41 13.15
CA ILE A 233 9.90 -10.26 14.00
C ILE A 233 8.46 -9.81 13.73
N SER A 234 8.06 -9.75 12.46
CA SER A 234 6.71 -9.31 12.07
C SER A 234 5.64 -10.33 12.48
N ILE A 235 5.93 -11.63 12.34
CA ILE A 235 5.02 -12.71 12.77
C ILE A 235 4.91 -12.73 14.30
N LEU A 236 6.03 -12.70 15.02
CA LEU A 236 6.05 -12.68 16.48
C LEU A 236 5.36 -11.44 17.04
N GLY A 237 5.63 -10.25 16.47
CA GLY A 237 4.94 -9.03 16.83
C GLY A 237 3.43 -9.12 16.54
N ALA A 238 3.03 -9.74 15.43
CA ALA A 238 1.63 -9.94 15.10
C ALA A 238 0.91 -10.87 16.08
N LEU A 239 1.54 -11.99 16.44
CA LEU A 239 1.04 -12.99 17.40
C LEU A 239 0.98 -12.41 18.81
N LEU A 240 2.04 -11.73 19.28
CA LEU A 240 2.06 -11.10 20.60
C LEU A 240 0.90 -10.11 20.75
N MET A 241 0.68 -9.26 19.75
CA MET A 241 -0.43 -8.31 19.76
C MET A 241 -1.81 -8.99 19.72
N LEU A 242 -1.95 -10.13 19.03
CA LEU A 242 -3.21 -10.89 19.05
C LEU A 242 -3.41 -11.58 20.40
N TYR A 243 -2.34 -12.09 20.99
CA TYR A 243 -2.37 -12.75 22.29
C TYR A 243 -2.78 -11.76 23.39
N ILE A 244 -2.20 -10.55 23.40
CA ILE A 244 -2.59 -9.48 24.33
C ILE A 244 -4.09 -9.14 24.20
N ARG A 245 -4.63 -9.18 22.97
CA ARG A 245 -6.04 -8.84 22.71
C ARG A 245 -7.02 -9.99 23.03
N LEU A 246 -6.65 -11.23 22.70
CA LEU A 246 -7.54 -12.38 22.71
C LEU A 246 -7.32 -13.32 23.89
N GLY A 247 -6.22 -13.18 24.63
CA GLY A 247 -5.88 -13.98 25.80
C GLY A 247 -5.52 -15.44 25.52
N SER A 248 -5.55 -15.90 24.26
CA SER A 248 -5.22 -17.29 23.89
C SER A 248 -4.32 -17.36 22.66
N PHE A 249 -3.30 -18.22 22.75
CA PHE A 249 -2.32 -18.40 21.68
C PHE A 249 -2.91 -19.10 20.46
N THR A 250 -3.74 -20.13 20.68
CA THR A 250 -4.40 -20.87 19.60
C THR A 250 -5.35 -19.96 18.82
N THR A 251 -6.18 -19.17 19.50
CA THR A 251 -7.08 -18.21 18.85
C THR A 251 -6.30 -17.12 18.11
N SER A 252 -5.14 -16.71 18.63
CA SER A 252 -4.25 -15.76 17.96
C SER A 252 -3.65 -16.30 16.65
N ILE A 253 -3.31 -17.59 16.58
CA ILE A 253 -2.84 -18.22 15.35
C ILE A 253 -3.99 -18.30 14.33
N ILE A 254 -5.17 -18.75 14.77
CA ILE A 254 -6.36 -18.85 13.91
C ILE A 254 -6.71 -17.48 13.33
N GLU A 255 -6.74 -16.43 14.16
CA GLU A 255 -7.01 -15.05 13.74
C GLU A 255 -5.93 -14.52 12.77
N LEU A 256 -4.67 -14.90 12.95
CA LEU A 256 -3.60 -14.54 12.01
C LEU A 256 -3.78 -15.23 10.65
N LEU A 257 -4.17 -16.50 10.64
CA LEU A 257 -4.46 -17.25 9.41
C LEU A 257 -5.71 -16.73 8.71
N ALA A 258 -6.77 -16.42 9.47
CA ALA A 258 -8.02 -15.85 8.96
C ALA A 258 -7.77 -14.53 8.21
N ARG A 259 -6.79 -13.71 8.64
CA ARG A 259 -6.40 -12.47 7.94
C ARG A 259 -5.92 -12.69 6.51
N PHE A 260 -5.31 -13.83 6.22
CA PHE A 260 -4.94 -14.14 4.84
C PHE A 260 -6.18 -14.47 3.99
N VAL A 261 -7.17 -15.14 4.57
CA VAL A 261 -8.44 -15.40 3.88
C VAL A 261 -9.25 -14.11 3.72
N PHE A 262 -9.19 -13.20 4.69
CA PHE A 262 -9.81 -11.87 4.63
C PHE A 262 -9.29 -10.97 3.50
N TYR A 263 -8.23 -11.35 2.79
CA TYR A 263 -7.94 -10.70 1.51
C TYR A 263 -9.07 -10.88 0.49
N GLY A 264 -9.92 -11.90 0.61
CA GLY A 264 -11.08 -12.13 -0.26
C GLY A 264 -12.40 -11.59 0.27
N ASP A 265 -12.39 -10.78 1.33
CA ASP A 265 -13.60 -10.34 2.04
C ASP A 265 -14.61 -9.60 1.17
N ILE A 266 -14.12 -8.75 0.27
CA ILE A 266 -14.93 -8.05 -0.71
C ILE A 266 -15.79 -9.01 -1.53
N TYR A 267 -15.32 -10.21 -1.84
CA TYR A 267 -16.01 -11.14 -2.74
C TYR A 267 -17.19 -11.84 -2.07
N TRP A 268 -17.04 -12.34 -0.83
CA TRP A 268 -18.19 -12.95 -0.13
C TRP A 268 -19.17 -11.91 0.42
N GLN A 269 -18.73 -10.67 0.58
CA GLN A 269 -19.65 -9.59 0.92
C GLN A 269 -20.44 -9.13 -0.30
N ALA A 270 -19.79 -8.99 -1.47
CA ALA A 270 -20.41 -8.39 -2.66
C ALA A 270 -21.16 -9.36 -3.59
N TYR A 271 -20.65 -10.58 -3.82
CA TYR A 271 -21.18 -11.47 -4.87
C TYR A 271 -22.40 -12.30 -4.46
N PRO A 272 -22.48 -12.87 -3.26
CA PRO A 272 -23.66 -13.63 -2.84
C PRO A 272 -24.91 -12.74 -2.85
N ASN A 273 -26.05 -13.33 -3.27
CA ASN A 273 -27.35 -12.66 -3.35
C ASN A 273 -27.40 -11.40 -4.24
N ASP A 274 -26.46 -11.26 -5.18
CA ASP A 274 -26.44 -10.15 -6.14
C ASP A 274 -26.38 -8.75 -5.49
N LEU A 275 -25.77 -8.64 -4.31
CA LEU A 275 -25.79 -7.40 -3.51
C LEU A 275 -25.24 -6.17 -4.24
N LEU A 276 -24.34 -6.37 -5.20
CA LEU A 276 -23.80 -5.30 -6.04
C LEU A 276 -24.88 -4.56 -6.86
N SER A 277 -25.97 -5.21 -7.24
CA SER A 277 -27.03 -4.57 -8.05
C SER A 277 -27.87 -3.57 -7.27
N VAL A 278 -27.80 -3.60 -5.93
CA VAL A 278 -28.52 -2.70 -5.03
C VAL A 278 -27.69 -1.46 -4.65
N LEU A 279 -26.38 -1.50 -4.91
CA LEU A 279 -25.48 -0.38 -4.60
C LEU A 279 -25.55 0.72 -5.66
N ASN A 280 -25.27 1.94 -5.24
CA ASN A 280 -25.25 3.10 -6.12
C ASN A 280 -24.00 3.08 -7.03
N ASP A 281 -24.22 3.03 -8.35
CA ASP A 281 -23.20 2.98 -9.39
C ASP A 281 -23.04 4.32 -10.17
N SER A 282 -23.80 5.35 -9.79
CA SER A 282 -24.05 6.54 -10.62
C SER A 282 -22.84 7.43 -10.97
N SER A 283 -21.68 7.27 -10.33
CA SER A 283 -20.54 8.18 -10.53
C SER A 283 -19.15 7.53 -10.41
N PRO A 284 -18.74 6.71 -11.41
CA PRO A 284 -17.50 5.93 -11.38
C PRO A 284 -16.25 6.79 -11.15
N PHE A 285 -16.15 7.93 -11.84
CA PHE A 285 -15.01 8.85 -11.71
C PHE A 285 -14.99 9.58 -10.36
N LYS A 286 -16.17 9.95 -9.83
CA LYS A 286 -16.24 10.60 -8.50
C LYS A 286 -15.83 9.62 -7.41
N ALA A 287 -16.17 8.34 -7.55
CA ALA A 287 -15.75 7.30 -6.62
C ALA A 287 -14.23 7.08 -6.64
N LEU A 288 -13.65 6.94 -7.85
CA LEU A 288 -12.22 6.70 -8.01
C LEU A 288 -11.36 7.88 -7.55
N PHE A 289 -11.78 9.11 -7.86
CA PHE A 289 -11.04 10.34 -7.57
C PHE A 289 -11.62 11.14 -6.39
N SER A 290 -12.42 10.50 -5.53
CA SER A 290 -13.07 11.13 -4.38
C SER A 290 -12.06 11.91 -3.51
N ASP A 291 -10.93 11.28 -3.19
CA ASP A 291 -9.89 11.89 -2.38
C ASP A 291 -9.25 13.14 -3.04
N PHE A 292 -9.04 13.10 -4.36
CA PHE A 292 -8.53 14.24 -5.13
C PHE A 292 -9.56 15.38 -5.13
N LEU A 293 -10.81 15.08 -5.49
CA LEU A 293 -11.89 16.07 -5.59
C LEU A 293 -12.17 16.74 -4.24
N GLY A 294 -12.19 15.95 -3.16
CA GLY A 294 -12.41 16.44 -1.80
C GLY A 294 -11.22 17.21 -1.23
N SER A 295 -9.99 16.73 -1.44
CA SER A 295 -8.78 17.39 -0.90
C SER A 295 -8.52 18.76 -1.53
N PHE A 296 -8.81 18.92 -2.82
CA PHE A 296 -8.73 20.20 -3.52
C PHE A 296 -10.01 21.04 -3.42
N ARG A 297 -11.00 20.61 -2.63
CA ARG A 297 -12.29 21.29 -2.45
C ARG A 297 -13.02 21.60 -3.77
N LEU A 298 -12.80 20.76 -4.79
CA LEU A 298 -13.52 20.84 -6.08
C LEU A 298 -14.97 20.39 -5.91
N ILE A 299 -15.20 19.43 -5.01
CA ILE A 299 -16.52 18.97 -4.58
C ILE A 299 -16.49 18.86 -3.05
N ASP A 300 -17.59 19.22 -2.39
CA ASP A 300 -17.70 19.04 -0.95
C ASP A 300 -17.73 17.55 -0.57
N TRP A 301 -17.09 17.20 0.55
CA TRP A 301 -16.97 15.82 1.01
C TRP A 301 -18.32 15.15 1.25
N ALA A 302 -19.34 15.91 1.65
CA ALA A 302 -20.70 15.42 1.83
C ALA A 302 -21.38 14.98 0.51
N ASN A 303 -20.90 15.48 -0.62
CA ASN A 303 -21.46 15.18 -1.95
C ASN A 303 -20.64 14.14 -2.72
N LEU A 304 -19.57 13.60 -2.11
CA LEU A 304 -18.78 12.54 -2.69
C LEU A 304 -19.38 11.18 -2.32
N PRO A 305 -19.30 10.19 -3.23
CA PRO A 305 -19.79 8.85 -2.96
C PRO A 305 -19.01 8.22 -1.81
N THR A 306 -19.72 7.45 -0.99
CA THR A 306 -19.15 6.64 0.08
C THR A 306 -18.27 5.52 -0.49
N PRO A 307 -17.18 5.15 0.19
CA PRO A 307 -16.36 4.01 -0.23
C PRO A 307 -17.17 2.71 -0.25
N ILE A 308 -17.10 1.95 -1.36
CA ILE A 308 -17.87 0.71 -1.57
C ILE A 308 -17.72 -0.26 -0.38
N GLY A 309 -16.52 -0.39 0.16
CA GLY A 309 -16.27 -1.28 1.30
C GLY A 309 -17.13 -0.93 2.51
N ILE A 310 -17.34 0.36 2.78
CA ILE A 310 -18.18 0.80 3.89
C ILE A 310 -19.65 0.50 3.60
N ASP A 311 -20.12 0.76 2.39
CA ASP A 311 -21.52 0.51 2.00
C ASP A 311 -21.84 -0.99 2.03
N LEU A 312 -20.94 -1.83 1.52
CA LEU A 312 -21.05 -3.28 1.62
C LEU A 312 -21.05 -3.75 3.08
N TYR A 313 -20.13 -3.22 3.89
CA TYR A 313 -20.05 -3.61 5.30
C TYR A 313 -21.34 -3.24 6.04
N LYS A 314 -21.89 -2.04 5.84
CA LYS A 314 -23.15 -1.60 6.47
C LYS A 314 -24.37 -2.38 5.97
N SER A 315 -24.37 -2.81 4.71
CA SER A 315 -25.47 -3.62 4.17
C SER A 315 -25.48 -5.05 4.72
N VAL A 316 -24.32 -5.55 5.19
CA VAL A 316 -24.15 -6.92 5.68
C VAL A 316 -24.05 -6.98 7.20
N HIS A 317 -23.60 -5.92 7.86
CA HIS A 317 -23.40 -5.84 9.31
C HIS A 317 -24.22 -4.69 9.91
N SER A 318 -24.99 -4.99 10.95
CA SER A 318 -25.79 -4.02 11.72
C SER A 318 -24.92 -3.15 12.64
N VAL A 319 -23.81 -2.60 12.13
CA VAL A 319 -22.86 -1.82 12.93
C VAL A 319 -22.42 -0.58 12.15
N ASP A 320 -22.49 0.57 12.81
CA ASP A 320 -22.15 1.88 12.23
C ASP A 320 -20.64 2.18 12.32
N LEU A 321 -19.82 1.18 11.98
CA LEU A 321 -18.36 1.32 11.95
C LEU A 321 -17.89 1.77 10.57
N MET A 322 -16.94 2.71 10.54
CA MET A 322 -16.22 3.11 9.32
C MET A 322 -15.15 2.07 8.95
N THR A 323 -15.59 0.84 8.73
CA THR A 323 -14.75 -0.32 8.39
C THR A 323 -15.38 -1.07 7.23
N GLY A 324 -14.56 -1.64 6.36
CA GLY A 324 -15.06 -2.44 5.27
C GLY A 324 -13.95 -3.10 4.47
N PRO A 325 -14.30 -4.07 3.61
CA PRO A 325 -13.35 -4.71 2.72
C PRO A 325 -12.72 -3.73 1.74
N ASN A 326 -11.50 -4.02 1.29
CA ASN A 326 -10.85 -3.21 0.27
C ASN A 326 -11.59 -3.32 -1.07
N ALA A 327 -11.83 -2.19 -1.72
CA ALA A 327 -12.57 -2.12 -2.97
C ALA A 327 -11.72 -2.58 -4.16
N ARG A 328 -11.43 -3.89 -4.23
CA ARG A 328 -10.57 -4.48 -5.27
C ARG A 328 -11.05 -4.15 -6.67
N HIS A 329 -10.11 -4.05 -7.61
CA HIS A 329 -10.38 -3.61 -8.98
C HIS A 329 -11.47 -4.43 -9.69
N ASN A 330 -11.62 -5.73 -9.38
CA ASN A 330 -12.64 -6.58 -9.98
C ASN A 330 -14.05 -6.13 -9.59
N VAL A 331 -14.28 -5.95 -8.28
CA VAL A 331 -15.59 -5.55 -7.74
C VAL A 331 -15.87 -4.09 -8.05
N PHE A 332 -14.88 -3.21 -7.85
CA PHE A 332 -14.99 -1.80 -8.21
C PHE A 332 -15.31 -1.64 -9.70
N GLY A 333 -14.57 -2.35 -10.56
CA GLY A 333 -14.76 -2.32 -12.00
C GLY A 333 -16.15 -2.80 -12.41
N LEU A 334 -16.63 -3.88 -11.81
CA LEU A 334 -17.93 -4.47 -12.13
C LEU A 334 -19.09 -3.56 -11.73
N LEU A 335 -19.03 -2.97 -10.52
CA LEU A 335 -20.06 -2.04 -10.04
C LEU A 335 -20.16 -0.81 -10.96
N TYR A 336 -19.02 -0.20 -11.27
CA TYR A 336 -18.99 1.15 -11.86
C TYR A 336 -18.89 1.20 -13.39
N PHE A 337 -18.34 0.15 -14.02
CA PHE A 337 -18.13 0.10 -15.46
C PHE A 337 -18.82 -1.09 -16.12
N GLY A 338 -19.58 -1.89 -15.35
CA GLY A 338 -20.26 -3.09 -15.82
C GLY A 338 -19.30 -4.19 -16.28
N TYR A 339 -19.86 -5.25 -16.87
CA TYR A 339 -19.11 -6.46 -17.19
C TYR A 339 -17.92 -6.23 -18.13
N ALA A 340 -18.15 -5.64 -19.31
CA ALA A 340 -17.09 -5.40 -20.29
C ALA A 340 -16.13 -4.28 -19.85
N GLY A 341 -16.66 -3.19 -19.27
CA GLY A 341 -15.86 -2.07 -18.80
C GLY A 341 -14.96 -2.43 -17.62
N SER A 342 -15.37 -3.35 -16.76
CA SER A 342 -14.53 -3.88 -15.67
C SER A 342 -13.26 -4.55 -16.18
N CYS A 343 -13.33 -5.24 -17.32
CA CYS A 343 -12.18 -5.90 -17.94
C CYS A 343 -11.17 -4.87 -18.47
N LEU A 344 -11.66 -3.80 -19.10
CA LEU A 344 -10.83 -2.68 -19.55
C LEU A 344 -10.22 -1.93 -18.38
N PHE A 345 -11.00 -1.66 -17.33
CA PHE A 345 -10.52 -1.02 -16.11
C PHE A 345 -9.39 -1.83 -15.46
N SER A 346 -9.56 -3.15 -15.37
CA SER A 346 -8.55 -4.07 -14.85
C SER A 346 -7.30 -4.13 -15.74
N ALA A 347 -7.45 -4.05 -17.07
CA ALA A 347 -6.32 -3.94 -18.01
C ALA A 347 -5.50 -2.67 -17.74
N VAL A 348 -6.17 -1.52 -17.60
CA VAL A 348 -5.53 -0.23 -17.33
C VAL A 348 -4.78 -0.28 -16.00
N ILE A 349 -5.41 -0.83 -14.95
CA ILE A 349 -4.76 -1.00 -13.65
C ILE A 349 -3.52 -1.88 -13.75
N GLY A 350 -3.62 -3.04 -14.43
CA GLY A 350 -2.47 -3.93 -14.64
C GLY A 350 -1.33 -3.21 -15.35
N LEU A 351 -1.64 -2.54 -16.46
CA LEU A 351 -0.66 -1.80 -17.26
C LEU A 351 0.02 -0.70 -16.42
N CYS A 352 -0.75 0.11 -15.70
CA CYS A 352 -0.24 1.16 -14.81
C CYS A 352 0.73 0.58 -13.78
N THR A 353 0.32 -0.46 -13.04
CA THR A 353 1.16 -1.10 -12.03
C THR A 353 2.48 -1.62 -12.61
N GLY A 354 2.43 -2.23 -13.81
CA GLY A 354 3.64 -2.70 -14.52
C GLY A 354 4.56 -1.56 -14.96
N ILE A 355 3.99 -0.47 -15.48
CA ILE A 355 4.72 0.73 -15.90
C ILE A 355 5.42 1.39 -14.71
N PHE A 356 4.75 1.54 -13.56
CA PHE A 356 5.37 2.17 -12.39
C PHE A 356 6.55 1.36 -11.84
N ARG A 357 6.49 0.03 -11.91
CA ARG A 357 7.66 -0.82 -11.61
C ARG A 357 8.83 -0.51 -12.54
N GLN A 358 8.57 -0.37 -13.84
CA GLN A 358 9.62 -0.06 -14.80
C GLN A 358 10.15 1.37 -14.62
N LEU A 359 9.29 2.35 -14.32
CA LEU A 359 9.72 3.72 -14.04
C LEU A 359 10.74 3.76 -12.89
N CYS A 360 10.49 3.00 -11.82
CA CYS A 360 11.42 2.85 -10.69
C CYS A 360 12.84 2.40 -11.13
N LEU A 361 12.94 1.56 -12.17
CA LEU A 361 14.20 1.13 -12.77
C LEU A 361 14.78 2.13 -13.77
N ALA A 362 13.93 2.79 -14.55
CA ALA A 362 14.34 3.76 -15.58
C ALA A 362 15.04 4.99 -14.95
N PHE A 363 14.61 5.40 -13.76
CA PHE A 363 15.20 6.52 -13.03
C PHE A 363 16.55 6.19 -12.33
N SER A 364 17.13 4.99 -12.52
CA SER A 364 18.36 4.59 -11.83
C SER A 364 19.58 5.51 -12.07
N GLY A 365 19.59 6.26 -13.17
CA GLY A 365 20.64 7.24 -13.51
C GLY A 365 20.40 8.68 -13.02
N HIS A 366 19.27 8.97 -12.38
CA HIS A 366 18.85 10.33 -12.02
C HIS A 366 19.29 10.74 -10.60
N SER A 367 18.95 11.97 -10.18
CA SER A 367 19.19 12.45 -8.82
C SER A 367 18.51 11.53 -7.77
N HIS A 368 19.09 11.47 -6.57
CA HIS A 368 18.54 10.62 -5.50
C HIS A 368 17.13 11.03 -5.06
N ILE A 369 16.76 12.31 -5.23
CA ILE A 369 15.39 12.78 -4.97
C ILE A 369 14.41 12.18 -5.97
N ILE A 370 14.75 12.18 -7.28
CA ILE A 370 13.90 11.58 -8.32
C ILE A 370 13.79 10.08 -8.12
N LYS A 371 14.90 9.39 -7.78
CA LYS A 371 14.86 7.96 -7.47
C LYS A 371 13.95 7.67 -6.27
N ALA A 372 14.05 8.47 -5.21
CA ALA A 372 13.18 8.34 -4.04
C ALA A 372 11.70 8.54 -4.43
N LEU A 373 11.40 9.57 -5.25
CA LEU A 373 10.05 9.80 -5.77
C LEU A 373 9.54 8.62 -6.59
N ALA A 374 10.35 8.08 -7.50
CA ALA A 374 9.98 6.92 -8.32
C ALA A 374 9.73 5.66 -7.47
N VAL A 375 10.53 5.45 -6.42
CA VAL A 375 10.32 4.38 -5.45
C VAL A 375 9.00 4.55 -4.69
N ILE A 376 8.70 5.77 -4.23
CA ILE A 376 7.46 6.07 -3.50
C ILE A 376 6.25 5.87 -4.42
N LEU A 377 6.32 6.38 -5.65
CA LEU A 377 5.28 6.16 -6.67
C LEU A 377 5.04 4.67 -6.90
N TYR A 378 6.09 3.87 -7.09
CA TYR A 378 5.94 2.43 -7.25
C TYR A 378 5.22 1.77 -6.06
N ILE A 379 5.63 2.09 -4.83
CA ILE A 379 5.00 1.53 -3.62
C ILE A 379 3.53 1.91 -3.53
N LYS A 380 3.15 3.17 -3.83
CA LYS A 380 1.76 3.62 -3.77
C LYS A 380 0.91 3.04 -4.90
N MET A 381 1.47 2.89 -6.10
CA MET A 381 0.72 2.42 -7.27
C MET A 381 0.44 0.92 -7.27
N ILE A 382 1.20 0.12 -6.51
CA ILE A 382 0.87 -1.30 -6.29
C ILE A 382 -0.48 -1.47 -5.60
N ALA A 383 -0.89 -0.50 -4.78
CA ALA A 383 -2.20 -0.53 -4.14
C ALA A 383 -3.36 -0.53 -5.16
N LEU A 384 -3.14 -0.17 -6.43
CA LEU A 384 -4.18 -0.21 -7.47
C LEU A 384 -4.83 -1.60 -7.60
N GLU A 385 -4.07 -2.67 -7.37
CA GLU A 385 -4.60 -4.03 -7.42
C GLU A 385 -5.58 -4.29 -6.26
N THR A 386 -5.20 -3.92 -5.05
CA THR A 386 -6.00 -4.20 -3.84
C THR A 386 -7.11 -3.19 -3.59
N ASP A 387 -6.85 -1.92 -3.89
CA ASP A 387 -7.77 -0.79 -3.69
C ASP A 387 -7.35 0.40 -4.59
N PRO A 388 -8.02 0.60 -5.73
CA PRO A 388 -7.76 1.72 -6.63
C PRO A 388 -7.91 3.09 -5.97
N THR A 389 -8.85 3.25 -5.03
CA THR A 389 -9.10 4.52 -4.34
C THR A 389 -7.97 4.87 -3.38
N LEU A 390 -7.40 3.85 -2.71
CA LEU A 390 -6.22 4.01 -1.85
C LEU A 390 -4.99 4.41 -2.66
N ALA A 391 -4.80 3.85 -3.86
CA ALA A 391 -3.69 4.23 -4.74
C ALA A 391 -3.80 5.70 -5.18
N VAL A 392 -4.99 6.15 -5.55
CA VAL A 392 -5.27 7.57 -5.87
C VAL A 392 -4.99 8.46 -4.65
N THR A 393 -5.42 8.05 -3.46
CA THR A 393 -5.11 8.76 -2.21
C THR A 393 -3.60 8.90 -1.99
N GLY A 394 -2.83 7.85 -2.30
CA GLY A 394 -1.37 7.88 -2.30
C GLY A 394 -0.79 8.89 -3.29
N LEU A 395 -1.32 8.96 -4.51
CA LEU A 395 -0.91 9.94 -5.52
C LEU A 395 -1.21 11.38 -5.09
N VAL A 396 -2.41 11.64 -4.57
CA VAL A 396 -2.81 12.95 -4.03
C VAL A 396 -1.84 13.37 -2.92
N SER A 397 -1.49 12.44 -2.04
CA SER A 397 -0.54 12.69 -0.95
C SER A 397 0.84 13.08 -1.46
N ILE A 398 1.35 12.40 -2.50
CA ILE A 398 2.61 12.77 -3.16
C ILE A 398 2.50 14.16 -3.78
N LEU A 399 1.40 14.44 -4.50
CA LEU A 399 1.19 15.69 -5.21
C LEU A 399 1.11 16.90 -4.27
N ILE A 400 0.58 16.72 -3.06
CA ILE A 400 0.54 17.78 -2.03
C ILE A 400 1.90 17.92 -1.34
N VAL A 401 2.48 16.81 -0.86
CA VAL A 401 3.61 16.87 0.08
C VAL A 401 4.95 17.08 -0.63
N PHE A 402 5.18 16.43 -1.78
CA PHE A 402 6.47 16.49 -2.46
C PHE A 402 6.86 17.91 -2.90
N PRO A 403 5.97 18.70 -3.54
CA PRO A 403 6.31 20.09 -3.90
C PRO A 403 6.65 20.95 -2.69
N ILE A 404 5.95 20.77 -1.56
CA ILE A 404 6.20 21.50 -0.32
C ILE A 404 7.58 21.15 0.25
N LEU A 405 7.92 19.85 0.31
CA LEU A 405 9.24 19.42 0.75
C LEU A 405 10.35 19.98 -0.16
N LEU A 406 10.14 19.94 -1.48
CA LEU A 406 11.09 20.48 -2.45
C LEU A 406 11.29 21.99 -2.27
N PHE A 407 10.20 22.74 -2.12
CA PHE A 407 10.20 24.19 -1.93
C PHE A 407 10.93 24.58 -0.63
N LEU A 408 10.56 23.97 0.50
CA LEU A 408 11.23 24.22 1.78
C LEU A 408 12.73 23.91 1.70
N SER A 409 13.09 22.82 1.02
CA SER A 409 14.49 22.42 0.81
C SER A 409 15.27 23.42 0.00
N PHE A 410 14.63 23.99 -1.02
CA PHE A 410 15.22 25.05 -1.84
C PHE A 410 15.42 26.34 -1.04
N CYS A 411 14.43 26.76 -0.24
CA CYS A 411 14.55 27.94 0.62
C CYS A 411 15.72 27.80 1.60
N VAL A 412 15.82 26.66 2.28
CA VAL A 412 16.93 26.38 3.22
C VAL A 412 18.26 26.34 2.49
N PHE A 413 18.32 25.68 1.32
CA PHE A 413 19.54 25.62 0.52
C PHE A 413 20.03 27.02 0.12
N MET A 414 19.14 27.89 -0.37
CA MET A 414 19.47 29.26 -0.76
C MET A 414 19.96 30.12 0.42
N LEU A 415 19.40 29.93 1.62
CA LEU A 415 19.86 30.63 2.83
C LEU A 415 21.30 30.24 3.19
N PHE A 416 21.63 28.95 3.13
CA PHE A 416 22.98 28.50 3.44
C PHE A 416 23.99 28.78 2.31
N ASP A 417 23.58 28.73 1.04
CA ASP A 417 24.46 29.05 -0.11
C ASP A 417 24.91 30.52 -0.07
N LYS A 418 24.00 31.45 0.23
CA LYS A 418 24.32 32.88 0.37
C LYS A 418 25.21 33.21 1.57
N SER A 419 25.24 32.35 2.58
CA SER A 419 26.02 32.58 3.81
C SER A 419 27.49 32.16 3.72
N GLY A 420 27.95 31.60 2.60
CA GLY A 420 29.33 31.11 2.44
C GLY A 420 29.69 29.89 3.31
N LEU A 421 28.75 29.36 4.10
CA LEU A 421 28.97 28.26 5.04
C LEU A 421 29.39 26.93 4.39
N TRP A 422 29.24 26.80 3.07
CA TRP A 422 29.59 25.58 2.32
C TRP A 422 31.02 25.57 1.76
N GLU A 423 31.78 26.67 1.84
CA GLU A 423 33.17 26.71 1.35
C GLU A 423 34.18 26.06 2.32
N TYR A 424 33.72 25.58 3.49
CA TYR A 424 34.56 25.02 4.55
C TYR A 424 34.24 23.54 4.87
N GLN A 425 34.07 22.67 3.86
CA GLN A 425 34.10 21.20 4.00
C GLN A 425 34.56 20.55 2.70
#